data_AF-A0A3Q4HE87-F1
#
_entry.id   AF-A0A3Q4HE87-F1
#
_cell.length_a   1.000
_cell.length_b   1.000
_cell.length_c   1.000
_cell.angle_alpha   90.00
_cell.angle_beta   90.00
_cell.angle_gamma   90.00
#
_symmetry.space_group_name_H-M   'P 1'
#
loop_
_entity.id
_entity.type
_entity.pdbx_description
1 polymer ?
#
loop_
_entity_poly.entity_id
_entity_poly.type
_entity_poly.pdbx_seq_one_letter_code
_entity_poly.pdbx_strand_id
1 'polypeptide(L)'
;MNETLQEMVQNSFCNYKHFCFASSKLYELLVGTLPALGLPITDAQIAEMESHAEDIDFAMAAEEERKLRHDVMAHVHTFAHCCPTAAPIIHLGATSCYVGDNTDLIALRDGFNILLPKVSFDHNWMNAFLLDQERWFTGQKMPAVTRKTDD
;
A
#
# COMPACT_ATOMS: atom_id res chain seq x y z
N MET A 1 1.45 -16.39 7.18
CA MET A 1 0.50 -16.67 6.09
C MET A 1 1.23 -16.26 4.82
N ASN A 2 1.74 -17.22 4.04
CA ASN A 2 2.59 -16.90 2.89
C ASN A 2 1.71 -16.56 1.69
N GLU A 3 1.47 -15.28 1.48
CA GLU A 3 0.94 -14.78 0.21
C GLU A 3 1.90 -15.17 -0.91
N THR A 4 1.33 -15.57 -2.05
CA THR A 4 2.10 -15.85 -3.25
C THR A 4 2.63 -14.55 -3.85
N LEU A 5 3.72 -14.63 -4.62
CA LEU A 5 4.27 -13.48 -5.34
C LEU A 5 3.27 -12.81 -6.29
N GLN A 6 2.36 -13.59 -6.87
CA GLN A 6 1.26 -13.06 -7.67
C GLN A 6 0.30 -12.24 -6.80
N GLU A 7 -0.10 -12.77 -5.64
CA GLU A 7 -0.98 -12.04 -4.72
C GLU A 7 -0.35 -10.75 -4.21
N MET A 8 0.95 -10.75 -3.86
CA MET A 8 1.65 -9.53 -3.43
C MET A 8 1.63 -8.45 -4.53
N VAL A 9 1.97 -8.80 -5.77
CA VAL A 9 1.96 -7.84 -6.88
C VAL A 9 0.55 -7.37 -7.20
N GLN A 10 -0.43 -8.29 -7.17
CA GLN A 10 -1.83 -7.98 -7.41
C GLN A 10 -2.36 -6.98 -6.37
N ASN A 11 -2.01 -7.20 -5.10
CA ASN A 11 -2.37 -6.35 -3.97
C ASN A 11 -1.72 -4.97 -4.03
N SER A 12 -0.48 -4.84 -4.54
CA SER A 12 0.19 -3.53 -4.63
C SER A 12 -0.30 -2.64 -5.78
N PHE A 13 -0.64 -3.20 -6.94
CA PHE A 13 -0.81 -2.39 -8.17
C PHE A 13 -2.20 -2.36 -8.80
N CYS A 14 -3.02 -3.39 -8.61
CA CYS A 14 -4.21 -3.57 -9.44
C CYS A 14 -5.50 -3.80 -8.65
N ASN A 15 -5.44 -3.65 -7.33
CA ASN A 15 -6.59 -3.87 -6.49
C ASN A 15 -7.26 -2.54 -6.17
N TYR A 16 -8.50 -2.33 -6.65
CA TYR A 16 -9.34 -1.21 -6.22
C TYR A 16 -9.41 -1.15 -4.68
N LYS A 17 -9.32 -2.31 -4.01
CA LYS A 17 -9.14 -2.41 -2.55
C LYS A 17 -7.92 -1.66 -2.02
N HIS A 18 -6.77 -1.78 -2.68
CA HIS A 18 -5.55 -1.07 -2.27
C HIS A 18 -5.74 0.44 -2.36
N PHE A 19 -6.34 0.91 -3.45
CA PHE A 19 -6.71 2.32 -3.56
C PHE A 19 -7.62 2.76 -2.42
N CYS A 20 -8.66 1.98 -2.15
CA CYS A 20 -9.65 2.30 -1.13
C CYS A 20 -9.04 2.34 0.28
N PHE A 21 -8.25 1.33 0.67
CA PHE A 21 -7.58 1.29 1.97
C PHE A 21 -6.51 2.37 2.12
N ALA A 22 -5.68 2.57 1.10
CA ALA A 22 -4.68 3.64 1.10
C ALA A 22 -5.35 5.02 1.21
N SER A 23 -6.48 5.22 0.53
CA SER A 23 -7.26 6.46 0.58
C SER A 23 -7.80 6.72 1.98
N SER A 24 -8.45 5.75 2.62
CA SER A 24 -8.90 5.85 4.01
C SER A 24 -7.77 6.24 4.94
N LYS A 25 -6.60 5.59 4.78
CA LYS A 25 -5.44 5.87 5.62
C LYS A 25 -4.87 7.28 5.40
N LEU A 26 -4.85 7.75 4.17
CA LEU A 26 -4.45 9.12 3.84
C LEU A 26 -5.42 10.15 4.43
N TYR A 27 -6.74 9.89 4.40
CA TYR A 27 -7.70 10.78 5.06
C TYR A 27 -7.51 10.84 6.57
N GLU A 28 -7.27 9.72 7.24
CA GLU A 28 -6.94 9.69 8.67
C GLU A 28 -5.69 10.52 8.98
N LEU A 29 -4.63 10.35 8.19
CA LEU A 29 -3.38 11.11 8.35
C LEU A 29 -3.60 12.61 8.14
N LEU A 30 -4.35 12.99 7.11
CA LEU A 30 -4.72 14.38 6.86
C LEU A 30 -5.44 14.95 8.08
N VAL A 31 -6.56 14.33 8.45
CA VAL A 31 -7.44 14.78 9.53
C VAL A 31 -6.71 14.83 10.87
N GLY A 32 -5.83 13.86 11.16
CA GLY A 32 -5.04 13.83 12.39
C GLY A 32 -4.03 14.97 12.53
N THR A 33 -3.61 15.61 11.43
CA THR A 33 -2.69 16.76 11.47
C THR A 33 -3.39 18.11 11.62
N LEU A 34 -4.66 18.21 11.24
CA LEU A 34 -5.43 19.46 11.23
C LEU A 34 -5.72 20.04 12.64
N PRO A 35 -5.94 19.25 13.73
CA PRO A 35 -6.04 19.79 15.09
C PRO A 35 -4.82 20.61 15.51
N ALA A 36 -3.61 20.19 15.13
CA ALA A 36 -2.37 20.91 15.43
C ALA A 36 -2.29 22.27 14.71
N LEU A 37 -3.08 22.45 13.65
CA LEU A 37 -3.24 23.70 12.90
C LEU A 37 -4.42 24.56 13.40
N GLY A 38 -5.11 24.13 14.46
CA GLY A 38 -6.20 24.87 15.10
C GLY A 38 -7.59 24.63 14.50
N LEU A 39 -7.78 23.57 13.70
CA LEU A 39 -9.08 23.21 13.17
C LEU A 39 -9.91 22.40 14.19
N PRO A 40 -11.24 22.61 14.26
CA PRO A 40 -12.12 21.97 15.23
C PRO A 40 -12.45 20.53 14.81
N ILE A 41 -11.49 19.63 14.97
CA ILE A 41 -11.63 18.19 14.72
C ILE A 41 -11.53 17.47 16.06
N THR A 42 -12.42 16.50 16.26
CA THR A 42 -12.49 15.73 17.51
C THR A 42 -11.83 14.37 17.36
N ASP A 43 -11.25 13.86 18.44
CA ASP A 43 -10.67 12.52 18.48
C ASP A 43 -11.70 11.43 18.16
N ALA A 44 -12.98 11.67 18.47
CA ALA A 44 -14.07 10.76 18.15
C ALA A 44 -14.28 10.60 16.63
N GLN A 45 -14.13 11.67 15.86
CA GLN A 45 -14.23 11.60 14.39
C GLN A 45 -13.04 10.86 13.79
N ILE A 46 -11.84 11.06 14.33
CA ILE A 46 -10.63 10.34 13.91
C ILE A 46 -10.78 8.84 14.22
N ALA A 47 -11.22 8.50 15.44
CA ALA A 47 -11.44 7.11 15.85
C ALA A 47 -12.53 6.41 15.02
N GLU A 48 -13.60 7.13 14.63
CA GLU A 48 -14.62 6.60 13.71
C GLU A 48 -13.99 6.21 12.36
N MET A 49 -13.18 7.10 11.77
CA MET A 49 -12.47 6.83 10.51
C MET A 49 -11.55 5.61 10.62
N GLU A 50 -10.75 5.52 11.69
CA GLU A 50 -9.85 4.38 11.92
C GLU A 50 -10.60 3.05 12.05
N SER A 51 -11.78 3.06 12.68
CA SER A 51 -12.58 1.86 12.89
C SER A 51 -13.21 1.30 11.60
N HIS A 52 -13.45 2.17 10.61
CA HIS A 52 -14.05 1.81 9.31
C HIS A 52 -13.05 1.85 8.14
N ALA A 53 -11.75 2.01 8.40
CA ALA A 53 -10.71 2.12 7.38
C ALA A 53 -10.72 0.96 6.37
N GLU A 54 -11.06 -0.25 6.83
CA GLU A 54 -11.16 -1.48 6.02
C GLU A 54 -12.60 -1.85 5.62
N ASP A 55 -13.61 -1.13 6.13
CA ASP A 55 -15.03 -1.42 5.96
C ASP A 55 -15.62 -0.64 4.78
N ILE A 56 -15.20 -1.01 3.57
CA ILE A 56 -15.50 -0.23 2.36
C ILE A 56 -16.57 -0.94 1.52
N ASP A 57 -17.72 -0.28 1.35
CA ASP A 57 -18.78 -0.76 0.46
C ASP A 57 -18.44 -0.47 -1.01
N PHE A 58 -17.83 -1.46 -1.66
CA PHE A 58 -17.47 -1.40 -3.08
C PHE A 58 -18.69 -1.27 -4.02
N ALA A 59 -19.86 -1.78 -3.62
CA ALA A 59 -21.06 -1.67 -4.45
C ALA A 59 -21.60 -0.23 -4.43
N MET A 60 -21.59 0.41 -3.25
CA MET A 60 -21.91 1.82 -3.11
C MET A 60 -20.91 2.69 -3.87
N ALA A 61 -19.61 2.42 -3.75
CA ALA A 61 -18.57 3.18 -4.45
C ALA A 61 -18.76 3.14 -5.97
N ALA A 62 -19.06 1.96 -6.54
CA ALA A 62 -19.34 1.83 -7.98
C ALA A 62 -20.63 2.56 -8.42
N GLU A 63 -21.65 2.58 -7.56
CA GLU A 63 -22.89 3.33 -7.82
C GLU A 63 -22.64 4.84 -7.80
N GLU A 64 -21.93 5.34 -6.79
CA GLU A 64 -21.57 6.76 -6.66
C GLU A 64 -20.62 7.20 -7.77
N GLU A 65 -19.67 6.36 -8.18
CA GLU A 65 -18.77 6.65 -9.29
C GLU A 65 -19.53 6.82 -10.59
N ARG A 66 -20.55 5.99 -10.83
CA ARG A 66 -21.41 6.14 -12.01
C ARG A 66 -22.19 7.45 -12.02
N LYS A 67 -22.65 7.90 -10.84
CA LYS A 67 -23.40 9.16 -10.69
C LYS A 67 -22.50 10.38 -10.83
N LEU A 68 -21.39 10.40 -10.10
CA LEU A 68 -20.48 11.52 -9.98
C LEU A 68 -19.46 11.59 -11.12
N ARG A 69 -19.24 10.46 -11.81
CA ARG A 69 -18.19 10.27 -12.84
C ARG A 69 -16.81 10.67 -12.34
N HIS A 70 -16.58 10.42 -11.05
CA HIS A 70 -15.35 10.75 -10.35
C HIS A 70 -15.14 9.74 -9.23
N ASP A 71 -14.17 8.87 -9.43
CA ASP A 71 -13.72 7.81 -8.53
C ASP A 71 -13.40 8.28 -7.11
N VAL A 72 -12.56 9.32 -6.97
CA VAL A 72 -12.18 9.86 -5.65
C VAL A 72 -13.40 10.38 -4.91
N MET A 73 -14.26 11.16 -5.58
CA MET A 73 -15.46 11.69 -4.92
C MET A 73 -16.45 10.59 -4.57
N ALA A 74 -16.60 9.57 -5.41
CA ALA A 74 -17.39 8.39 -5.08
C ALA A 74 -16.89 7.69 -3.83
N HIS A 75 -15.57 7.56 -3.69
CA HIS A 75 -14.96 7.01 -2.48
C HIS A 75 -15.15 7.92 -1.26
N VAL A 76 -15.02 9.24 -1.40
CA VAL A 76 -15.31 10.21 -0.33
C VAL A 76 -16.76 10.06 0.16
N HIS A 77 -17.73 9.98 -0.76
CA HIS A 77 -19.14 9.79 -0.42
C HIS A 77 -19.41 8.44 0.25
N THR A 78 -18.77 7.38 -0.24
CA THR A 78 -18.89 6.04 0.35
C THR A 78 -18.30 6.00 1.76
N PHE A 79 -17.12 6.58 1.96
CA PHE A 79 -16.47 6.61 3.27
C PHE A 79 -17.18 7.55 4.27
N ALA A 80 -17.74 8.65 3.77
CA ALA A 80 -18.60 9.51 4.59
C ALA A 80 -19.90 8.82 5.03
N HIS A 81 -20.35 7.79 4.30
CA HIS A 81 -21.55 7.03 4.68
C HIS A 81 -21.31 6.12 5.88
N CYS A 82 -20.15 5.45 5.96
CA CYS A 82 -19.77 4.65 7.13
C CYS A 82 -19.28 5.51 8.30
N CYS A 83 -18.77 6.71 8.04
CA CYS A 83 -18.28 7.64 9.06
C CYS A 83 -19.13 8.93 9.13
N PRO A 84 -20.38 8.88 9.62
CA PRO A 84 -21.29 10.01 9.59
C PRO A 84 -20.82 11.21 10.42
N THR A 85 -20.06 10.99 11.50
CA THR A 85 -19.53 12.10 12.31
C THR A 85 -18.31 12.75 11.65
N ALA A 86 -17.50 11.98 10.93
CA ALA A 86 -16.33 12.45 10.20
C ALA A 86 -16.64 12.95 8.77
N ALA A 87 -17.83 12.69 8.23
CA ALA A 87 -18.28 13.14 6.91
C ALA A 87 -17.89 14.58 6.51
N PRO A 88 -18.07 15.63 7.35
CA PRO A 88 -17.74 17.01 6.98
C PRO A 88 -16.24 17.31 6.94
N ILE A 89 -15.40 16.43 7.51
CA ILE A 89 -13.95 16.63 7.63
C ILE A 89 -13.15 15.68 6.72
N ILE A 90 -13.79 14.65 6.16
CA ILE A 90 -13.19 13.77 5.16
C ILE A 90 -12.81 14.62 3.93
N HIS A 91 -11.55 14.52 3.51
CA HIS A 91 -10.96 15.28 2.39
C HIS A 91 -10.90 16.82 2.59
N LEU A 92 -11.06 17.32 3.83
CA LEU A 92 -11.09 18.76 4.10
C LEU A 92 -9.81 19.47 3.63
N GLY A 93 -9.96 20.42 2.71
CA GLY A 93 -8.85 21.22 2.18
C GLY A 93 -7.91 20.48 1.23
N ALA A 94 -8.19 19.22 0.91
CA ALA A 94 -7.42 18.42 -0.04
C ALA A 94 -8.07 18.43 -1.44
N THR A 95 -7.29 18.05 -2.45
CA THR A 95 -7.73 17.82 -3.83
C THR A 95 -7.58 16.35 -4.18
N SER A 96 -8.18 15.88 -5.27
CA SER A 96 -8.06 14.48 -5.72
C SER A 96 -6.62 13.97 -5.79
N CYS A 97 -5.67 14.81 -6.21
CA CYS A 97 -4.24 14.49 -6.25
C CYS A 97 -3.63 14.18 -4.87
N TYR A 98 -4.19 14.70 -3.77
CA TYR A 98 -3.74 14.30 -2.43
C TYR A 98 -3.90 12.80 -2.22
N VAL A 99 -4.94 12.20 -2.77
CA VAL A 99 -5.22 10.77 -2.58
C VAL A 99 -4.67 9.95 -3.72
N GLY A 100 -4.92 10.35 -4.97
CA GLY A 100 -4.42 9.65 -6.16
C GLY A 100 -2.90 9.52 -6.16
N ASP A 101 -2.18 10.66 -6.20
CA ASP A 101 -0.73 10.66 -6.34
C ASP A 101 -0.03 10.01 -5.14
N ASN A 102 -0.49 10.24 -3.91
CA ASN A 102 0.12 9.62 -2.73
C ASN A 102 -0.15 8.11 -2.68
N THR A 103 -1.32 7.66 -3.13
CA THR A 103 -1.62 6.22 -3.26
C THR A 103 -0.73 5.57 -4.32
N ASP A 104 -0.51 6.25 -5.45
CA ASP A 104 0.40 5.78 -6.50
C ASP A 104 1.83 5.67 -5.98
N LEU A 105 2.30 6.65 -5.21
CA LEU A 105 3.63 6.59 -4.58
C LEU A 105 3.76 5.44 -3.58
N ILE A 106 2.70 5.15 -2.80
CA ILE A 106 2.65 4.00 -1.90
C ILE A 106 2.74 2.69 -2.70
N ALA A 107 1.94 2.55 -3.77
CA ALA A 107 1.97 1.38 -4.64
C ALA A 107 3.35 1.17 -5.29
N LEU A 108 3.98 2.25 -5.78
CA LEU A 108 5.32 2.21 -6.36
C LEU A 108 6.37 1.77 -5.33
N ARG A 109 6.33 2.34 -4.13
CA ARG A 109 7.23 1.96 -3.02
C ARG A 109 7.07 0.47 -2.69
N ASP A 110 5.85 -0.01 -2.57
CA ASP A 110 5.57 -1.40 -2.21
C ASP A 110 5.99 -2.35 -3.34
N GLY A 111 5.81 -1.93 -4.60
CA GLY A 111 6.37 -2.63 -5.76
C GLY A 111 7.89 -2.74 -5.74
N PHE A 112 8.60 -1.66 -5.39
CA PHE A 112 10.06 -1.72 -5.23
C PHE A 112 10.48 -2.66 -4.09
N ASN A 113 9.73 -2.69 -2.99
CA ASN A 113 10.00 -3.63 -1.89
C ASN A 113 9.85 -5.10 -2.31
N ILE A 114 9.01 -5.40 -3.31
CA ILE A 114 8.89 -6.74 -3.90
C ILE A 114 10.07 -7.03 -4.86
N LEU A 115 10.52 -6.04 -5.63
CA LEU A 115 11.53 -6.22 -6.67
C LEU A 115 12.97 -6.28 -6.10
N LEU A 116 13.30 -5.44 -5.12
CA LEU A 116 14.66 -5.31 -4.58
C LEU A 116 15.24 -6.64 -4.05
N PRO A 117 14.50 -7.46 -3.26
CA PRO A 117 15.01 -8.74 -2.78
C PRO A 117 15.24 -9.78 -3.89
N LYS A 118 14.49 -9.69 -4.99
CA LYS A 118 14.65 -10.61 -6.13
C LYS A 118 15.90 -10.29 -6.93
N VAL A 119 16.10 -9.01 -7.24
CA VAL A 119 17.29 -8.56 -7.97
C VAL A 119 18.55 -8.85 -7.17
N SER A 120 18.53 -8.65 -5.85
CA SER A 120 19.68 -9.00 -5.00
C SER A 120 19.91 -10.50 -4.93
N PHE A 121 18.85 -11.32 -4.91
CA PHE A 121 18.96 -12.77 -4.97
C PHE A 121 19.62 -13.24 -6.27
N ASP A 122 19.15 -12.76 -7.42
CA ASP A 122 19.70 -13.13 -8.73
C ASP A 122 21.15 -12.69 -8.88
N HIS A 123 21.48 -11.48 -8.39
CA HIS A 123 22.86 -10.99 -8.37
C HIS A 123 23.77 -11.88 -7.52
N ASN A 124 23.33 -12.26 -6.31
CA ASN A 124 24.08 -13.14 -5.42
C ASN A 124 24.26 -14.53 -6.03
N TRP A 125 23.24 -15.04 -6.72
CA TRP A 125 23.28 -16.34 -7.37
C TRP A 125 24.27 -16.35 -8.54
N MET A 126 24.25 -15.30 -9.37
CA MET A 126 25.19 -15.14 -10.48
C MET A 126 26.63 -14.98 -9.98
N ASN A 127 26.87 -14.20 -8.92
CA ASN A 127 28.19 -14.11 -8.29
C ASN A 127 28.67 -15.46 -7.75
N ALA A 128 27.80 -16.22 -7.08
CA ALA A 128 28.14 -17.55 -6.58
C ALA A 128 28.49 -18.53 -7.71
N PHE A 129 27.75 -18.48 -8.82
CA PHE A 129 28.03 -19.28 -10.01
C PHE A 129 29.38 -18.93 -10.64
N LEU A 130 29.70 -17.64 -10.80
CA LEU A 130 30.98 -17.19 -11.35
C LEU A 130 32.17 -17.63 -10.49
N LEU A 131 32.04 -17.51 -9.16
CA LEU A 131 33.06 -17.98 -8.21
C LEU A 131 33.27 -19.51 -8.27
N ASP A 132 32.21 -20.26 -8.54
CA ASP A 132 32.30 -21.72 -8.73
C ASP A 132 33.05 -22.08 -10.03
N GLN A 133 32.79 -21.36 -11.12
CA GLN A 133 33.52 -21.54 -12.39
C GLN A 133 35.02 -21.21 -12.24
N GLU A 134 35.37 -20.07 -11.63
CA GLU A 134 36.78 -19.71 -11.38
C GLU A 134 37.50 -20.77 -10.53
N ARG A 135 36.82 -21.35 -9.53
CA ARG A 135 37.36 -22.43 -8.69
C ARG A 135 37.55 -23.74 -9.46
N TRP A 136 36.64 -24.05 -10.38
CA TRP A 136 36.78 -25.19 -11.30
C TRP A 136 38.02 -25.06 -12.19
N PHE A 137 38.27 -23.87 -12.75
CA PHE A 137 39.45 -23.62 -13.59
C PHE A 137 40.76 -23.55 -12.79
N THR A 138 40.72 -23.15 -11.52
CA THR A 138 41.91 -23.04 -10.64
C THR A 138 42.18 -24.29 -9.79
N GLY A 139 41.30 -25.29 -9.81
CA GLY A 139 41.49 -26.58 -9.12
C GLY A 139 41.28 -26.53 -7.60
N GLN A 140 40.69 -25.46 -7.05
CA GLN A 140 40.40 -25.34 -5.62
C GLN A 140 39.11 -26.11 -5.24
N LYS A 141 39.17 -27.03 -4.25
CA LYS A 141 38.00 -27.77 -3.72
C LYS A 141 37.01 -26.87 -2.97
N MET A 142 35.70 -27.09 -3.16
CA MET A 142 34.63 -26.39 -2.42
C MET A 142 34.63 -26.76 -0.91
N PRO A 143 34.47 -25.79 0.01
CA PRO A 143 33.89 -26.08 1.32
C PRO A 143 32.37 -26.30 1.19
N ALA A 144 31.82 -27.21 1.99
CA ALA A 144 30.40 -27.55 1.94
C ALA A 144 29.51 -26.31 2.18
N VAL A 145 28.68 -25.95 1.20
CA VAL A 145 27.64 -24.93 1.38
C VAL A 145 26.48 -25.60 2.11
N THR A 146 26.41 -25.42 3.43
CA THR A 146 25.21 -25.76 4.19
C THR A 146 24.15 -24.70 3.91
N ARG A 147 22.96 -25.11 3.44
CA ARG A 147 21.76 -24.27 3.52
C ARG A 147 21.62 -23.82 4.98
N LYS A 148 21.78 -22.53 5.26
CA LYS A 148 21.13 -21.96 6.43
C LYS A 148 19.64 -21.99 6.12
N THR A 149 18.94 -22.94 6.72
CA THR A 149 17.52 -22.79 6.99
C THR A 149 17.44 -21.73 8.07
N ASP A 150 16.95 -20.56 7.72
CA ASP A 150 16.65 -19.53 8.71
C ASP A 150 15.41 -20.02 9.49
N ASP A 151 15.59 -20.20 10.80
CA ASP A 151 14.55 -20.44 11.81
C ASP A 151 13.82 -19.14 12.18
#